data_AF-A0A6J2KAP1-F1
#
_entry.id   AF-A0A6J2KAP1-F1
#
_cell.length_a   1.000
_cell.length_b   1.000
_cell.length_c   1.000
_cell.angle_alpha   90.00
_cell.angle_beta   90.00
_cell.angle_gamma   90.00
#
_symmetry.space_group_name_H-M   'P 1'
#
loop_
_entity.id
_entity.type
_entity.pdbx_description
1 polymer ?
#
loop_
_entity_poly.entity_id
_entity_poly.type
_entity_poly.pdbx_seq_one_letter_code
_entity_poly.pdbx_strand_id
1 'polypeptide(L)'
;MYKEAVVPVKAETFSVIAAKSSIGQCIKTVLRRACVEKRLTIGLLPAIQYLSKNCNGALFCLTAEAPPGDSATHMQDVLLQAFCVENDIHVIKVDCETKLRRMLGYCSPMDFSCVLVHYPYTDPFTDSQEIDLSTLSEAERQLIDHCESDWGYSQMPVIKLPEK
;
A
#
# COMPACT_ATOMS: atom_id res chain seq x y z
N MET A 1 0.94 -45.95 -24.36
CA MET A 1 0.57 -44.76 -25.16
C MET A 1 -0.26 -43.82 -24.29
N TYR A 2 0.41 -42.93 -23.56
CA TYR A 2 -0.22 -41.71 -23.03
C TYR A 2 0.70 -40.57 -23.45
N LYS A 3 0.17 -39.71 -24.31
CA LYS A 3 0.88 -38.64 -25.00
C LYS A 3 1.17 -37.50 -24.04
N GLU A 4 2.36 -36.94 -24.21
CA GLU A 4 2.81 -35.67 -23.65
C GLU A 4 1.79 -34.55 -23.88
N ALA A 5 1.52 -33.77 -22.84
CA ALA A 5 1.03 -32.41 -22.95
C ALA A 5 2.08 -31.50 -22.29
N VAL A 6 3.17 -31.28 -23.00
CA VAL A 6 4.11 -30.20 -22.72
C VAL A 6 3.40 -28.91 -23.09
N VAL A 7 3.04 -28.09 -22.10
CA VAL A 7 2.54 -26.73 -22.33
C VAL A 7 3.75 -25.82 -22.58
N PRO A 8 3.82 -25.10 -23.71
CA PRO A 8 4.92 -24.19 -23.98
C PRO A 8 4.71 -22.83 -23.29
N VAL A 9 5.75 -22.39 -22.59
CA VAL A 9 6.34 -21.04 -22.50
C VAL A 9 5.43 -19.82 -22.75
N LYS A 10 5.46 -18.86 -21.80
CA LYS A 10 5.78 -17.49 -22.20
C LYS A 10 6.72 -16.82 -21.20
N ALA A 11 7.92 -16.60 -21.69
CA ALA A 11 8.95 -15.80 -21.09
C ALA A 11 8.64 -14.31 -21.35
N GLU A 12 9.18 -13.48 -20.45
CA GLU A 12 9.60 -12.09 -20.65
C GLU A 12 8.54 -11.00 -20.67
N THR A 13 8.58 -10.15 -19.64
CA THR A 13 8.62 -8.70 -19.89
C THR A 13 9.75 -8.11 -19.06
N PHE A 14 10.97 -8.23 -19.60
CA PHE A 14 12.04 -7.30 -19.27
C PHE A 14 11.71 -5.98 -19.94
N SER A 15 11.06 -5.07 -19.20
CA SER A 15 10.88 -3.70 -19.67
C SER A 15 12.22 -2.97 -19.62
N VAL A 16 12.69 -2.62 -20.81
CA VAL A 16 13.84 -1.78 -21.11
C VAL A 16 13.62 -0.37 -20.56
N ILE A 17 14.54 0.04 -19.68
CA ILE A 17 15.00 1.40 -19.31
C ILE A 17 14.14 2.58 -19.80
N ALA A 18 13.13 2.94 -19.04
CA ALA A 18 13.15 4.21 -18.30
C ALA A 18 13.44 3.82 -16.84
N ALA A 19 14.17 4.61 -16.06
CA ALA A 19 14.40 4.28 -14.65
C ALA A 19 13.10 4.42 -13.82
N LYS A 20 12.08 3.59 -14.09
CA LYS A 20 10.90 3.46 -13.24
C LYS A 20 11.42 2.89 -11.93
N SER A 21 11.37 3.71 -10.88
CA SER A 21 11.72 3.26 -9.53
C SER A 21 10.92 2.00 -9.23
N SER A 22 11.57 0.97 -8.68
CA SER A 22 10.84 -0.23 -8.25
C SER A 22 9.71 0.18 -7.31
N ILE A 23 8.58 -0.52 -7.34
CA ILE A 23 7.41 -0.18 -6.51
C ILE A 23 7.75 -0.03 -5.02
N GLY A 24 8.68 -0.85 -4.50
CA GLY A 24 9.18 -0.73 -3.13
C GLY A 24 9.93 0.58 -2.83
N GLN A 25 10.60 1.18 -3.82
CA GLN A 25 11.21 2.52 -3.70
C GLN A 25 10.15 3.62 -3.77
N CYS A 26 9.08 3.45 -4.57
CA CYS A 26 7.95 4.37 -4.58
C CYS A 26 7.29 4.38 -3.19
N ILE A 27 6.99 3.21 -2.61
CA ILE A 27 6.49 3.07 -1.24
C ILE A 27 7.39 3.81 -0.24
N LYS A 28 8.70 3.55 -0.26
CA LYS A 28 9.67 4.22 0.62
C LYS A 28 9.61 5.74 0.48
N THR A 29 9.52 6.25 -0.75
CA THR A 29 9.50 7.68 -1.06
C THR A 29 8.23 8.33 -0.54
N VAL A 30 7.06 7.73 -0.80
CA VAL A 30 5.76 8.20 -0.32
C VAL A 30 5.68 8.19 1.19
N LEU A 31 6.08 7.08 1.82
CA LEU A 31 6.08 6.95 3.28
C LEU A 31 6.97 7.98 3.97
N ARG A 32 8.19 8.20 3.47
CA ARG A 32 9.10 9.20 4.03
C ARG A 32 8.55 10.61 3.89
N ARG A 33 8.01 10.93 2.72
CA ARG A 33 7.38 12.23 2.48
C ARG A 33 6.20 12.44 3.42
N ALA A 34 5.29 11.48 3.49
CA ALA A 34 4.12 11.51 4.37
C ALA A 34 4.50 11.61 5.85
N CYS A 35 5.60 10.98 6.26
CA CYS A 35 6.14 11.09 7.61
C CYS A 35 6.62 12.51 7.93
N VAL A 36 7.34 13.17 7.01
CA VAL A 36 7.80 14.56 7.18
C VAL A 36 6.61 15.52 7.20
N GLU A 37 5.61 15.27 6.35
CA GLU A 37 4.37 16.04 6.26
C GLU A 37 3.36 15.73 7.39
N LYS A 38 3.70 14.82 8.33
CA LYS A 38 2.88 14.40 9.48
C LYS A 38 1.48 13.91 9.10
N ARG A 39 1.38 13.24 7.94
CA ARG A 39 0.13 12.71 7.38
C ARG A 39 0.12 11.18 7.34
N LEU A 40 0.67 10.56 8.39
CA LEU A 40 0.66 9.12 8.60
C LEU A 40 -0.11 8.77 9.88
N THR A 41 -0.88 7.69 9.82
CA THR A 41 -1.36 6.97 11.01
C THR A 41 -0.69 5.61 11.06
N ILE A 42 0.02 5.32 12.15
CA ILE A 42 0.82 4.09 12.32
C ILE A 42 0.12 3.17 13.32
N GLY A 43 -0.04 1.89 12.95
CA GLY A 43 -0.66 0.84 13.75
C GLY A 43 -2.08 0.52 13.30
N LEU A 44 -2.50 -0.73 13.51
CA LEU A 44 -3.81 -1.23 13.09
C LEU A 44 -4.95 -0.53 13.84
N LEU A 45 -4.86 -0.48 15.17
CA LEU A 45 -5.92 0.13 15.99
C LEU A 45 -6.11 1.62 15.70
N PRO A 46 -5.05 2.47 15.64
CA PRO A 46 -5.19 3.87 15.24
C PRO A 46 -5.75 4.04 13.82
N ALA A 47 -5.37 3.18 12.87
CA ALA A 47 -5.89 3.23 11.51
C ALA A 47 -7.41 2.95 11.48
N ILE A 48 -7.89 1.90 12.14
CA ILE A 48 -9.32 1.58 12.24
C ILE A 48 -10.09 2.72 12.94
N GLN A 49 -9.52 3.30 14.01
CA GLN A 49 -10.14 4.44 14.71
C GLN A 49 -10.27 5.68 13.82
N TYR A 50 -9.31 5.91 12.92
CA TYR A 50 -9.38 7.00 11.95
C TYR A 50 -10.44 6.71 10.87
N LEU A 51 -10.37 5.52 10.26
CA LEU A 51 -11.28 5.09 9.19
C LEU A 51 -12.74 5.06 9.64
N SER A 52 -13.02 4.73 10.91
CA SER A 52 -14.40 4.80 11.45
C SER A 52 -14.97 6.22 11.57
N LYS A 53 -14.14 7.26 11.46
CA LYS A 53 -14.55 8.67 11.53
C LYS A 53 -14.45 9.40 10.20
N ASN A 54 -13.43 9.08 9.40
CA ASN A 54 -13.14 9.75 8.13
C ASN A 54 -12.39 8.81 7.18
N CYS A 55 -13.09 8.22 6.20
CA CYS A 55 -12.48 7.41 5.15
C CYS A 55 -11.89 8.27 4.02
N ASN A 56 -12.56 9.37 3.68
CA ASN A 56 -12.24 10.19 2.51
C ASN A 56 -10.86 10.86 2.60
N GLY A 57 -10.33 11.03 3.81
CA GLY A 57 -8.98 11.59 4.02
C GLY A 57 -7.84 10.59 3.80
N ALA A 58 -8.14 9.29 3.69
CA ALA A 58 -7.13 8.25 3.50
C ALA A 58 -6.87 7.99 2.01
N LEU A 59 -5.59 7.95 1.63
CA LEU A 59 -5.14 7.69 0.26
C LEU A 59 -4.62 6.25 0.10
N PHE A 60 -3.69 5.83 0.97
CA PHE A 60 -3.14 4.47 0.95
C PHE A 60 -3.30 3.78 2.30
N CYS A 61 -3.62 2.49 2.28
CA CYS A 61 -3.57 1.60 3.44
C CYS A 61 -2.50 0.53 3.19
N LEU A 62 -1.36 0.64 3.87
CA LEU A 62 -0.31 -0.37 3.78
C LEU A 62 -0.48 -1.40 4.89
N THR A 63 -0.64 -2.67 4.55
CA THR A 63 -0.74 -3.76 5.53
C THR A 63 0.42 -4.73 5.40
N ALA A 64 0.99 -5.13 6.53
CA ALA A 64 2.03 -6.16 6.55
C ALA A 64 1.38 -7.55 6.43
N GLU A 65 2.00 -8.43 5.65
CA GLU A 65 1.55 -9.81 5.53
C GLU A 65 1.53 -10.50 6.91
N ALA A 66 0.40 -11.14 7.21
CA ALA A 66 0.22 -11.91 8.42
C ALA A 66 1.28 -13.02 8.51
N PRO A 67 1.93 -13.21 9.68
CA PRO A 67 2.85 -14.32 9.87
C PRO A 67 2.18 -15.66 9.55
N PRO A 68 2.92 -16.63 8.97
CA PRO A 68 2.36 -17.93 8.65
C PRO A 68 1.85 -18.63 9.91
N GLY A 69 0.56 -19.00 9.91
CA GLY A 69 -0.11 -19.63 11.05
C GLY A 69 -0.84 -18.66 11.98
N ASP A 70 -0.74 -17.34 11.76
CA ASP A 70 -1.53 -16.35 12.50
C ASP A 70 -2.85 -16.05 11.76
N SER A 71 -3.83 -16.93 11.99
CA SER A 71 -5.17 -16.77 11.40
C SER A 71 -5.88 -15.50 11.88
N ALA A 72 -5.57 -14.99 13.08
CA ALA A 72 -6.23 -13.81 13.62
C ALA A 72 -5.80 -12.55 12.87
N THR A 73 -4.49 -12.36 12.69
CA THR A 73 -3.96 -11.26 11.86
C THR A 73 -4.40 -11.39 10.41
N HIS A 74 -4.43 -12.61 9.86
CA HIS A 74 -4.92 -12.83 8.50
C HIS A 74 -6.39 -12.40 8.33
N MET A 75 -7.26 -12.77 9.27
CA MET A 75 -8.66 -12.34 9.24
C MET A 75 -8.80 -10.82 9.34
N GLN A 76 -8.02 -10.17 10.20
CA GLN A 76 -8.02 -8.70 10.34
C GLN A 76 -7.57 -8.00 9.05
N ASP A 77 -6.52 -8.51 8.40
CA ASP A 77 -6.01 -8.00 7.12
C ASP A 77 -7.07 -8.08 6.02
N VAL A 78 -7.75 -9.24 5.89
CA VAL A 78 -8.84 -9.43 4.92
C VAL A 78 -10.00 -8.46 5.16
N LEU A 79 -10.41 -8.27 6.41
CA LEU A 79 -11.51 -7.34 6.76
C LEU A 79 -11.13 -5.89 6.48
N LEU A 80 -9.92 -5.48 6.86
CA LEU A 80 -9.43 -4.12 6.62
C LEU A 80 -9.29 -3.84 5.12
N GLN A 81 -8.76 -4.80 4.37
CA GLN A 81 -8.63 -4.69 2.92
C GLN A 81 -10.00 -4.52 2.26
N ALA A 82 -10.99 -5.33 2.61
CA ALA A 82 -12.35 -5.22 2.08
C ALA A 82 -12.94 -3.84 2.36
N PHE A 83 -12.81 -3.35 3.60
CA PHE A 83 -13.28 -2.01 3.98
C PHE A 83 -12.60 -0.91 3.15
N CYS A 84 -11.29 -0.95 3.00
CA CYS A 84 -10.54 0.05 2.23
C CYS A 84 -10.95 0.05 0.75
N VAL A 85 -11.11 -1.12 0.13
CA VAL A 85 -11.55 -1.24 -1.26
C VAL A 85 -12.96 -0.69 -1.46
N GLU A 86 -13.89 -0.94 -0.53
CA GLU A 86 -15.25 -0.38 -0.57
C GLU A 86 -15.32 1.14 -0.43
N ASN A 87 -14.28 1.77 0.12
CA ASN A 87 -14.19 3.21 0.36
C ASN A 87 -13.17 3.90 -0.56
N ASP A 88 -12.78 3.28 -1.68
CA ASP A 88 -11.83 3.82 -2.66
C ASP A 88 -10.44 4.17 -2.06
N ILE A 89 -10.03 3.44 -1.03
CA ILE A 89 -8.69 3.55 -0.42
C ILE A 89 -7.78 2.50 -1.03
N HIS A 90 -6.65 2.94 -1.61
CA HIS A 90 -5.70 2.03 -2.23
C HIS A 90 -4.96 1.19 -1.18
N VAL A 91 -5.26 -0.11 -1.14
CA VAL A 91 -4.57 -1.04 -0.26
C VAL A 91 -3.24 -1.46 -0.89
N ILE A 92 -2.21 -1.64 -0.09
CA ILE A 92 -0.90 -2.15 -0.52
C ILE A 92 -0.40 -3.16 0.51
N LYS A 93 -0.25 -4.42 0.09
CA LYS A 93 0.28 -5.47 0.96
C LYS A 93 1.80 -5.54 0.87
N VAL A 94 2.47 -5.53 2.02
CA VAL A 94 3.94 -5.58 2.12
C VAL A 94 4.43 -6.84 2.84
N ASP A 95 5.66 -7.25 2.56
CA ASP A 95 6.21 -8.53 3.03
C ASP A 95 6.44 -8.60 4.55
N CYS A 96 6.84 -7.51 5.21
CA CYS A 96 7.01 -7.53 6.66
C CYS A 96 6.97 -6.16 7.34
N GLU A 97 6.36 -6.16 8.52
CA GLU A 97 6.28 -5.02 9.43
C GLU A 97 7.67 -4.44 9.77
N THR A 98 8.66 -5.31 10.00
CA THR A 98 9.99 -4.88 10.44
C THR A 98 10.72 -4.03 9.39
N LYS A 99 10.53 -4.33 8.09
CA LYS A 99 11.10 -3.50 7.01
C LYS A 99 10.36 -2.18 6.90
N LEU A 100 9.03 -2.18 7.02
CA LEU A 100 8.22 -0.96 7.00
C LEU A 100 8.64 0.02 8.10
N ARG A 101 8.81 -0.48 9.32
CA ARG A 101 9.33 0.27 10.46
C ARG A 101 10.71 0.87 10.20
N ARG A 102 11.64 0.09 9.63
CA ARG A 102 12.99 0.57 9.27
C ARG A 102 12.96 1.67 8.21
N MET A 103 12.07 1.57 7.22
CA MET A 103 11.93 2.58 6.15
C MET A 103 11.56 3.96 6.71
N LEU A 104 10.73 3.96 7.75
CA LEU A 104 10.26 5.14 8.47
C LEU A 104 11.23 5.60 9.60
N GLY A 105 12.29 4.83 9.89
CA GLY A 105 13.33 5.21 10.86
C GLY A 105 12.97 5.02 12.33
N TYR A 106 11.94 4.23 12.64
CA TYR A 106 11.51 4.03 14.03
C TYR A 106 12.24 2.86 14.70
N CYS A 107 12.87 3.13 15.84
CA CYS A 107 13.55 2.11 16.66
C CYS A 107 12.71 1.59 17.85
N SER A 108 11.52 2.14 18.11
CA SER A 108 10.62 1.74 19.21
C SER A 108 9.71 0.55 18.85
N PRO A 109 9.38 -0.39 19.77
CA PRO A 109 8.44 -1.50 19.55
C PRO A 109 6.99 -1.01 19.39
N MET A 110 6.76 -0.22 18.35
CA MET A 110 5.46 0.26 17.94
C MET A 110 4.91 -0.69 16.86
N ASP A 111 3.59 -0.81 16.82
CA ASP A 111 2.86 -1.59 15.83
C ASP A 111 2.91 -0.93 14.45
N PHE A 112 3.51 -1.60 13.47
CA PHE A 112 3.56 -1.24 12.05
C PHE A 112 2.81 -2.27 11.18
N SER A 113 1.93 -3.09 11.77
CA SER A 113 1.10 -4.03 11.01
C SER A 113 0.22 -3.34 9.96
N CYS A 114 -0.13 -2.07 10.21
CA CYS A 114 -0.81 -1.20 9.27
C CYS A 114 -0.22 0.22 9.31
N VAL A 115 -0.10 0.86 8.15
CA VAL A 115 0.23 2.29 8.02
C VAL A 115 -0.73 2.93 7.04
N LEU A 116 -1.47 3.93 7.51
CA LEU A 116 -2.40 4.72 6.71
C LEU A 116 -1.69 6.01 6.26
N VAL A 117 -1.75 6.30 4.97
CA VAL A 117 -1.26 7.53 4.36
C VAL A 117 -2.45 8.40 4.02
N HIS A 118 -2.48 9.62 4.54
CA HIS A 118 -3.55 10.57 4.24
C HIS A 118 -3.21 11.40 3.00
N TYR A 119 -4.24 11.95 2.38
CA TYR A 119 -4.08 12.96 1.34
C TYR A 119 -3.26 14.15 1.88
N PRO A 120 -2.43 14.80 1.02
CA PRO A 120 -1.85 16.08 1.37
C PRO A 120 -2.96 17.08 1.72
N TYR A 121 -2.67 18.03 2.61
CA TYR A 121 -3.66 18.98 3.12
C TYR A 121 -4.42 19.65 1.97
N THR A 122 -5.72 19.38 1.89
CA THR A 122 -6.68 20.10 1.06
C THR A 122 -7.31 21.18 1.90
N ASP A 123 -7.25 22.43 1.42
CA ASP A 123 -7.84 23.56 2.13
C ASP A 123 -9.36 23.35 2.31
N PRO A 124 -9.88 23.35 3.54
CA PRO A 124 -11.28 23.03 3.82
C PRO A 124 -12.27 24.08 3.30
N PHE A 125 -11.78 25.22 2.79
CA PHE A 125 -12.58 26.30 2.21
C PHE A 125 -12.64 26.25 0.68
N THR A 126 -11.98 25.27 0.05
CA THR A 126 -12.11 25.07 -1.39
C THR A 126 -13.44 24.37 -1.67
N ASP A 127 -14.37 25.05 -2.35
CA ASP A 127 -15.73 24.56 -2.67
C ASP A 127 -15.76 23.29 -3.53
N SER A 128 -14.59 22.80 -3.96
CA SER A 128 -14.41 21.53 -4.66
C SER A 128 -13.95 20.47 -3.66
N GLN A 129 -14.85 19.57 -3.25
CA GLN A 129 -14.49 18.35 -2.50
C GLN A 129 -13.74 17.32 -3.36
N GLU A 130 -13.38 17.67 -4.59
CA GLU A 130 -12.64 16.78 -5.47
C GLU A 130 -11.17 16.79 -5.06
N ILE A 131 -10.68 15.61 -4.69
CA ILE A 131 -9.27 15.36 -4.40
C ILE A 131 -8.47 15.73 -5.64
N ASP A 132 -7.69 16.80 -5.55
CA ASP A 132 -6.87 17.23 -6.66
C ASP A 132 -5.63 16.32 -6.81
N LEU A 133 -5.76 15.30 -7.67
CA LEU A 133 -4.69 14.38 -8.04
C LEU A 133 -3.45 15.12 -8.62
N SER A 134 -3.61 16.38 -9.04
CA SER A 134 -2.50 17.24 -9.48
C SER A 134 -1.48 17.52 -8.36
N THR A 135 -1.93 17.47 -7.09
CA THR A 135 -1.08 17.69 -5.91
C THR A 135 -0.25 16.49 -5.48
N LEU A 136 -0.60 15.29 -5.97
CA LEU A 136 0.13 14.06 -5.67
C LEU A 136 1.48 14.03 -6.37
N SER A 137 2.47 13.51 -5.65
CA SER A 137 3.81 13.27 -6.18
C SER A 137 3.80 12.16 -7.25
N GLU A 138 4.81 12.17 -8.12
CA GLU A 138 4.98 11.13 -9.13
C GLU A 138 5.00 9.71 -8.52
N ALA A 139 5.61 9.55 -7.35
CA ALA A 139 5.65 8.27 -6.63
C ALA A 139 4.26 7.82 -6.15
N GLU A 140 3.39 8.75 -5.72
CA GLU A 140 2.01 8.43 -5.33
C GLU A 140 1.20 8.01 -6.55
N ARG A 141 1.31 8.73 -7.67
CA ARG A 141 0.63 8.35 -8.92
C ARG A 141 1.09 6.99 -9.44
N GLN A 142 2.38 6.67 -9.33
CA GLN A 142 2.90 5.35 -9.67
C GLN A 142 2.36 4.23 -8.78
N LEU A 143 2.07 4.51 -7.51
CA LEU A 143 1.43 3.54 -6.61
C LEU A 143 -0.05 3.36 -6.95
N ILE A 144 -0.76 4.44 -7.30
CA ILE A 144 -2.16 4.37 -7.76
C ILE A 144 -2.26 3.51 -9.02
N ASP A 145 -1.47 3.82 -10.05
CA ASP A 145 -1.38 3.06 -11.31
C ASP A 145 -1.10 1.57 -11.07
N HIS A 146 -0.26 1.26 -10.09
CA HIS A 146 0.01 -0.13 -9.70
C HIS A 146 -1.20 -0.79 -9.05
N CYS A 147 -1.86 -0.15 -8.09
CA CYS A 147 -3.05 -0.69 -7.43
C CYS A 147 -4.22 -0.90 -8.41
N GLU A 148 -4.40 0.02 -9.36
CA GLU A 148 -5.44 -0.09 -10.40
C GLU A 148 -5.12 -1.20 -11.41
N SER A 149 -3.85 -1.39 -11.77
CA SER A 149 -3.42 -2.49 -12.65
C SER A 149 -3.65 -3.87 -12.03
N ASP A 150 -3.62 -3.95 -10.70
CA ASP A 150 -3.88 -5.17 -9.93
C ASP A 150 -5.35 -5.32 -9.49
N TRP A 151 -6.21 -4.37 -9.87
CA TRP A 151 -7.65 -4.38 -9.55
C TRP A 151 -8.37 -5.48 -10.35
N GLY A 152 -8.50 -6.67 -9.76
CA GLY A 152 -9.19 -7.81 -10.36
C GLY A 152 -8.56 -9.18 -10.10
N TYR A 153 -7.37 -9.22 -9.50
CA TYR A 153 -6.79 -10.49 -9.03
C TYR A 153 -7.48 -10.96 -7.74
N SER A 154 -7.71 -12.27 -7.63
CA SER A 154 -8.31 -12.88 -6.43
C SER A 154 -7.44 -12.72 -5.18
N GLN A 155 -6.17 -12.33 -5.33
CA GLN A 155 -5.21 -12.09 -4.25
C GLN A 155 -4.35 -10.88 -4.63
N MET A 156 -4.24 -9.89 -3.74
CA MET A 156 -3.35 -8.76 -3.95
C MET A 156 -1.88 -9.21 -3.87
N PRO A 157 -1.00 -8.73 -4.77
CA PRO A 157 0.40 -9.08 -4.73
C PRO A 157 1.09 -8.53 -3.47
N VAL A 158 1.92 -9.37 -2.84
CA VAL A 158 2.75 -8.95 -1.70
C VAL A 158 4.01 -8.28 -2.23
N ILE A 159 4.18 -7.00 -1.91
CA ILE A 159 5.33 -6.21 -2.34
C ILE A 159 6.49 -6.42 -1.38
N LYS A 160 7.65 -6.84 -1.92
CA LYS A 160 8.88 -6.97 -1.14
C LYS A 160 9.53 -5.61 -0.94
N LEU A 161 9.60 -5.16 0.32
CA LEU A 161 10.25 -3.92 0.68
C LEU A 161 11.78 -4.03 0.55
N PRO A 162 12.46 -2.94 0.13
CA PRO A 162 13.92 -2.92 0.03
C PRO A 162 14.57 -3.07 1.42
N GLU A 163 15.69 -3.77 1.49
CA GLU A 163 16.38 -4.02 2.75
C GLU A 163 17.21 -2.82 3.25
N LYS A 164 17.45 -1.80 2.41
CA LYS A 164 18.25 -0.59 2.68
C LYS A 164 17.68 0.68 2.02
#